data_AF-A0AAW5CYM1-F1
#
_entry.id   AF-A0AAW5CYM1-F1
#
_cell.length_a   1.000
_cell.length_b   1.000
_cell.length_c   1.000
_cell.angle_alpha   90.00
_cell.angle_beta   90.00
_cell.angle_gamma   90.00
#
_symmetry.space_group_name_H-M   'P 1'
#
loop_
_entity.id
_entity.type
_entity.pdbx_description
1 polymer ?
#
loop_
_entity_poly.entity_id
_entity_poly.type
_entity_poly.pdbx_seq_one_letter_code
_entity_poly.pdbx_strand_id
1 'polypeptide(L)'
;MARQSGVPCDTIYRHRKLIKQGGIESLKRQEMPNRHHKNRTDRAIEEVVIEFSLANPYMGQSKVSRLLKSERNVDIHDSGVRNIWLRESTNTTVLRLAKLAETRQH
;
A
#
# COMPACT_ATOMS: atom_id res chain seq x y z
N MET A 1 5.42 -7.51 41.01
CA MET A 1 5.46 -6.77 39.73
C MET A 1 4.55 -7.42 38.70
N ALA A 2 4.94 -8.49 37.97
CA ALA A 2 4.07 -9.10 36.93
C ALA A 2 2.73 -9.66 37.44
N ARG A 3 2.73 -10.33 38.60
CA ARG A 3 1.51 -10.88 39.24
C ARG A 3 0.50 -9.80 39.68
N GLN A 4 0.96 -8.54 39.75
CA GLN A 4 0.21 -7.41 40.30
C GLN A 4 -0.21 -6.43 39.21
N SER A 5 0.58 -6.35 38.12
CA SER A 5 0.26 -5.57 36.93
C SER A 5 -0.54 -6.35 35.88
N GLY A 6 -0.64 -7.68 35.99
CA GLY A 6 -1.31 -8.53 34.99
C GLY A 6 -0.55 -8.66 33.66
N VAL A 7 0.67 -8.13 33.58
CA VAL A 7 1.51 -8.13 32.37
C VAL A 7 2.64 -9.15 32.52
N PRO A 8 2.92 -9.99 31.50
CA PRO A 8 4.03 -10.94 31.54
C PRO A 8 5.38 -10.26 31.82
N CYS A 9 6.24 -10.92 32.61
CA CYS A 9 7.58 -10.41 32.92
C CYS A 9 8.39 -10.06 31.65
N ASP A 10 8.33 -10.90 30.62
CA ASP A 10 9.05 -10.68 29.35
C ASP A 10 8.67 -9.34 28.70
N THR A 11 7.37 -9.02 28.65
CA THR A 11 6.88 -7.72 28.16
C THR A 11 7.45 -6.55 28.97
N ILE A 12 7.49 -6.68 30.31
CA ILE A 12 8.07 -5.65 31.20
C ILE A 12 9.56 -5.45 30.88
N TYR A 13 10.32 -6.53 30.70
CA TYR A 13 11.75 -6.44 30.37
C TYR A 13 11.99 -5.84 28.98
N ARG A 14 11.19 -6.19 27.97
CA ARG A 14 11.27 -5.59 26.62
C ARG A 14 11.03 -4.09 26.67
N HIS A 15 9.97 -3.63 27.37
CA HIS A 15 9.71 -2.20 27.51
C HIS A 15 10.85 -1.48 28.26
N ARG A 16 11.37 -2.05 29.36
CA ARG A 16 12.51 -1.45 30.09
C ARG A 16 13.75 -1.35 29.22
N LYS A 17 14.03 -2.37 28.39
CA LYS A 17 15.14 -2.36 27.43
C LYS A 17 14.97 -1.25 26.39
N LEU A 18 13.78 -1.12 25.81
CA LEU A 18 13.47 -0.07 24.82
C LEU A 18 13.64 1.34 25.42
N ILE A 19 13.10 1.56 26.63
CA ILE A 19 13.25 2.85 27.33
C ILE A 19 14.72 3.16 27.61
N LYS A 20 15.52 2.16 28.02
CA LYS A 20 16.96 2.34 28.27
C LYS A 20 17.73 2.68 26.98
N GLN A 21 17.31 2.16 25.83
CA GLN A 21 18.02 2.32 24.55
C GLN A 21 17.65 3.61 23.81
N GLY A 22 16.40 4.06 23.84
CA GLY A 22 15.96 5.24 23.10
C GLY A 22 14.87 6.05 23.79
N GLY A 23 14.82 6.00 25.11
CA GLY A 23 13.89 6.79 25.92
C GLY A 23 12.43 6.38 25.77
N ILE A 24 11.54 7.23 26.29
CA ILE A 24 10.09 7.01 26.26
C ILE A 24 9.55 7.00 24.82
N GLU A 25 10.17 7.77 23.92
CA GLU A 25 9.79 7.85 22.50
C GLU A 25 9.91 6.51 21.77
N SER A 26 10.80 5.61 22.23
CA SER A 26 10.93 4.26 21.67
C SER A 26 9.72 3.35 21.93
N LEU A 27 8.82 3.74 22.83
CA LEU A 27 7.55 3.04 23.05
C LEU A 27 6.48 3.43 22.02
N LYS A 28 6.67 4.53 21.28
CA LYS A 28 5.75 4.92 20.20
C LYS A 28 5.85 3.93 19.06
N ARG A 29 4.69 3.64 18.44
CA ARG A 29 4.63 2.77 17.26
C ARG A 29 5.53 3.35 16.18
N GLN A 30 6.53 2.57 15.78
CA GLN A 30 7.39 2.89 14.64
C GLN A 30 6.63 2.53 13.36
N GLU A 31 5.95 3.50 12.77
CA GLU A 31 5.38 3.35 11.44
C GLU A 31 6.42 3.81 10.41
N MET A 32 6.67 2.98 9.40
CA MET A 32 7.46 3.38 8.24
C MET A 32 6.48 3.75 7.12
N PRO A 33 6.01 5.01 7.05
CA PRO A 33 5.15 5.42 5.95
C PRO A 33 5.86 5.13 4.63
N ASN A 34 5.11 4.67 3.64
CA ASN A 34 5.58 4.38 2.28
C ASN A 34 6.56 3.21 2.12
N ARG A 35 6.71 2.34 3.12
CA ARG A 35 7.45 1.08 2.93
C ARG A 35 6.71 0.18 1.94
N HIS A 36 7.36 -0.16 0.82
CA HIS A 36 6.86 -1.18 -0.10
C HIS A 36 7.17 -2.58 0.47
N HIS A 37 6.12 -3.33 0.80
CA HIS A 37 6.25 -4.63 1.44
C HIS A 37 6.48 -5.73 0.41
N LYS A 38 7.29 -6.75 0.73
CA LYS A 38 7.59 -7.88 -0.18
C LYS A 38 6.36 -8.67 -0.69
N ASN A 39 5.24 -8.61 0.03
CA ASN A 39 3.98 -9.25 -0.37
C ASN A 39 3.08 -8.30 -1.21
N ARG A 40 3.52 -7.08 -1.49
CA ARG A 40 2.85 -6.15 -2.41
C ARG A 40 3.26 -6.52 -3.84
N THR A 41 2.40 -6.18 -4.79
CA THR A 41 2.69 -6.33 -6.22
C THR A 41 3.98 -5.58 -6.57
N ASP A 42 4.76 -6.13 -7.49
CA ASP A 42 5.98 -5.51 -7.96
C ASP A 42 5.71 -4.10 -8.50
N ARG A 43 6.61 -3.15 -8.21
CA ARG A 43 6.41 -1.73 -8.57
C ARG A 43 6.26 -1.54 -10.08
N ALA A 44 7.00 -2.28 -10.90
CA ALA A 44 6.89 -2.15 -12.35
C ALA A 44 5.50 -2.56 -12.84
N ILE A 45 4.92 -3.61 -12.25
CA ILE A 45 3.56 -4.04 -12.57
C ILE A 45 2.54 -2.99 -12.09
N GLU A 46 2.73 -2.43 -10.90
CA GLU A 46 1.84 -1.39 -10.37
C GLU A 46 1.84 -0.14 -11.26
N GLU A 47 3.01 0.32 -11.71
CA GLU A 47 3.17 1.45 -12.60
C GLU A 47 2.44 1.23 -13.93
N VAL A 48 2.63 0.06 -14.56
CA VAL A 48 1.93 -0.30 -15.80
C VAL A 48 0.41 -0.32 -15.62
N VAL A 49 -0.09 -0.84 -14.48
CA VAL A 49 -1.52 -0.85 -14.16
C VAL A 49 -2.05 0.57 -14.00
N ILE A 50 -1.32 1.44 -13.30
CA ILE A 50 -1.70 2.84 -13.07
C ILE A 50 -1.75 3.58 -14.41
N GLU A 51 -0.68 3.51 -15.20
CA GLU A 51 -0.59 4.17 -16.51
C GLU A 51 -1.73 3.74 -17.42
N PHE A 52 -1.96 2.42 -17.54
CA PHE A 52 -3.04 1.87 -18.35
C PHE A 52 -4.43 2.36 -17.88
N SER A 53 -4.61 2.44 -16.56
CA SER A 53 -5.87 2.90 -15.96
C SER A 53 -6.09 4.40 -16.12
N LEU A 54 -5.04 5.21 -16.14
CA LEU A 54 -5.12 6.65 -16.39
C LEU A 54 -5.37 6.96 -17.86
N ALA A 55 -4.79 6.18 -18.78
CA ALA A 55 -5.07 6.26 -20.20
C ALA A 55 -6.53 5.86 -20.52
N ASN A 56 -7.09 4.92 -19.76
CA ASN A 56 -8.43 4.37 -19.96
C ASN A 56 -9.33 4.49 -18.70
N PRO A 57 -9.66 5.72 -18.25
CA PRO A 57 -10.24 5.96 -16.93
C PRO A 57 -11.63 5.33 -16.74
N TYR A 58 -12.36 5.09 -17.83
CA TYR A 58 -13.71 4.53 -17.84
C TYR A 58 -13.77 3.00 -17.76
N MET A 59 -12.63 2.31 -17.80
CA MET A 59 -12.61 0.84 -17.77
C MET A 59 -12.77 0.29 -16.35
N GLY A 60 -13.55 -0.78 -16.22
CA GLY A 60 -13.68 -1.55 -14.98
C GLY A 60 -12.51 -2.51 -14.73
N GLN A 61 -12.33 -2.93 -13.48
CA GLN A 61 -11.21 -3.78 -13.03
C GLN A 61 -11.02 -5.06 -13.85
N SER A 62 -12.11 -5.75 -14.21
CA SER A 62 -12.05 -7.01 -14.97
C SER A 62 -11.66 -6.79 -16.44
N LYS A 63 -12.06 -5.65 -17.03
CA LYS A 63 -11.66 -5.27 -18.39
C LYS A 63 -10.18 -4.87 -18.42
N VAL A 64 -9.73 -4.09 -17.44
CA VAL A 64 -8.33 -3.70 -17.29
C VAL A 64 -7.43 -4.94 -17.11
N SER A 65 -7.78 -5.86 -16.22
CA SER A 65 -7.05 -7.13 -16.04
C SER A 65 -6.91 -7.93 -17.35
N ARG A 66 -8.01 -8.10 -18.09
CA ARG A 66 -8.00 -8.81 -19.38
C ARG A 66 -7.08 -8.15 -20.41
N LEU A 67 -7.18 -6.82 -20.55
CA LEU A 67 -6.40 -6.08 -21.54
C LEU A 67 -4.91 -6.00 -21.16
N LEU A 68 -4.59 -5.89 -19.87
CA LEU A 68 -3.20 -5.96 -19.40
C LEU A 68 -2.55 -7.30 -19.75
N LYS A 69 -3.31 -8.39 -19.61
CA LYS A 69 -2.83 -9.73 -20.01
C LYS A 69 -2.59 -9.81 -21.51
N SER A 70 -3.50 -9.31 -22.34
CA SER A 70 -3.38 -9.42 -23.81
C SER A 70 -2.42 -8.42 -24.45
N GLU A 71 -2.37 -7.17 -23.98
CA GLU A 71 -1.64 -6.07 -24.63
C GLU A 71 -0.29 -5.76 -23.99
N ARG A 72 -0.11 -6.09 -22.71
CA ARG A 72 1.12 -5.80 -21.95
C ARG A 72 1.79 -7.06 -21.42
N ASN A 73 1.22 -8.25 -21.67
CA ASN A 73 1.69 -9.53 -21.14
C ASN A 73 1.84 -9.52 -19.60
N VAL A 74 1.00 -8.74 -18.92
CA VAL A 74 0.97 -8.62 -17.45
C VAL A 74 -0.21 -9.42 -16.92
N ASP A 75 0.07 -10.53 -16.24
CA ASP A 75 -0.98 -11.36 -15.63
C ASP A 75 -1.28 -10.88 -14.21
N ILE A 76 -2.39 -10.14 -14.06
CA ILE A 76 -2.87 -9.65 -12.77
C ILE A 76 -4.37 -9.89 -12.63
N HIS A 77 -4.78 -10.39 -11.48
CA HIS A 77 -6.19 -10.60 -11.17
C HIS A 77 -6.93 -9.25 -11.00
N ASP A 78 -8.25 -9.23 -11.24
CA ASP A 78 -9.05 -8.01 -11.16
C ASP A 78 -9.08 -7.40 -9.73
N SER A 79 -9.06 -8.25 -8.70
CA SER A 79 -8.87 -7.85 -7.31
C SER A 79 -7.50 -7.20 -7.06
N GLY A 80 -6.46 -7.66 -7.77
CA GLY A 80 -5.13 -7.06 -7.75
C GLY A 80 -5.14 -5.65 -8.32
N VAL A 81 -5.79 -5.45 -9.47
CA VAL A 81 -6.02 -4.12 -10.08
C VAL A 81 -6.73 -3.19 -9.09
N ARG A 82 -7.82 -3.67 -8.46
CA ARG A 82 -8.56 -2.90 -7.45
C ARG A 82 -7.68 -2.51 -6.26
N ASN A 83 -6.87 -3.42 -5.75
CA ASN A 83 -5.98 -3.16 -4.62
C ASN A 83 -4.95 -2.08 -4.96
N ILE A 84 -4.42 -2.07 -6.19
CA ILE A 84 -3.52 -1.02 -6.67
C ILE A 84 -4.28 0.32 -6.71
N TRP A 85 -5.48 0.36 -7.28
CA TRP A 85 -6.29 1.58 -7.29
C TRP A 85 -6.61 2.14 -5.91
N LEU A 86 -6.86 1.29 -4.92
CA LEU A 86 -7.13 1.73 -3.55
C LEU A 86 -5.88 2.34 -2.88
N ARG A 87 -4.69 1.80 -3.16
CA ARG A 87 -3.43 2.34 -2.64
C ARG A 87 -3.04 3.66 -3.28
N GLU A 88 -3.38 3.81 -4.56
CA GLU A 88 -3.05 4.97 -5.39
C GLU A 88 -4.14 6.04 -5.42
N SER A 89 -5.21 5.85 -4.64
CA SER A 89 -6.39 6.73 -4.60
C SER A 89 -7.05 6.95 -5.97
N THR A 90 -7.12 5.92 -6.82
CA THR A 90 -7.70 5.94 -8.18
C THR A 90 -8.85 4.94 -8.36
N ASN A 91 -9.60 4.67 -7.30
CA ASN A 91 -10.66 3.65 -7.29
C ASN A 91 -11.90 4.00 -8.14
N THR A 92 -12.19 5.28 -8.32
CA THR A 92 -13.30 5.78 -9.15
C THR A 92 -12.78 6.48 -10.40
N THR A 93 -13.63 6.54 -11.43
CA THR A 93 -13.34 7.26 -12.66
C THR A 93 -13.03 8.74 -12.40
N VAL A 94 -13.75 9.37 -11.45
CA VAL A 94 -13.51 10.77 -11.06
C VAL A 94 -12.09 10.96 -10.54
N LEU A 95 -11.63 10.07 -9.65
CA LEU A 95 -10.28 10.15 -9.13
C LEU A 95 -9.21 9.86 -10.19
N ARG A 96 -9.47 8.96 -11.14
CA ARG A 96 -8.55 8.74 -12.28
C ARG A 96 -8.44 9.99 -13.16
N LEU A 97 -9.56 10.66 -13.43
CA LEU A 97 -9.58 11.89 -14.21
C LEU A 97 -8.87 13.04 -13.47
N ALA A 98 -9.07 13.16 -12.16
CA ALA A 98 -8.36 14.13 -11.32
C ALA A 98 -6.85 13.89 -11.35
N LYS A 99 -6.41 12.65 -11.11
CA LYS A 99 -4.98 12.29 -11.16
C LYS A 99 -4.37 12.49 -12.56
N LEU A 100 -5.13 12.23 -13.61
CA LEU A 100 -4.72 12.51 -15.00
C LEU A 100 -4.54 14.01 -15.24
N ALA A 101 -5.41 14.85 -14.68
CA ALA A 101 -5.29 16.31 -14.78
C ALA A 101 -4.06 16.82 -14.03
N GLU A 102 -3.79 16.32 -12.82
CA GLU A 102 -2.58 16.63 -12.03
C GLU A 102 -1.31 16.23 -12.79
N THR A 103 -1.28 15.03 -13.38
CA THR A 103 -0.12 14.53 -14.13
C THR A 103 0.20 15.37 -15.35
N ARG A 104 -0.78 16.06 -15.95
CA ARG A 104 -0.58 16.94 -17.12
C ARG A 104 -0.06 18.33 -16.78
N GLN A 105 -0.12 18.74 -15.51
CA GLN A 105 0.31 20.06 -15.05
C GLN A 105 1.79 20.13 -14.66
N HIS A 106 2.44 18.97 -14.55
CA HIS A 106 3.87 18.81 -14.29
C HIS A 106 4.60 18.37 -15.56
#